data_AF-A0A8T3XEJ6-F1
#
_entry.id   AF-A0A8T3XEJ6-F1
#
_cell.length_a   1.000
_cell.length_b   1.000
_cell.length_c   1.000
_cell.angle_alpha   90.00
_cell.angle_beta   90.00
_cell.angle_gamma   90.00
#
_symmetry.space_group_name_H-M   'P 1'
#
loop_
_entity.id
_entity.type
_entity.pdbx_description
1 polymer ?
#
loop_
_entity_poly.entity_id
_entity_poly.type
_entity_poly.pdbx_seq_one_letter_code
_entity_poly.pdbx_strand_id
1 'polypeptide(L)'
;FFSLYHSLLAIAAKFGYESRNQECTFALIYSLIEDGKIEFDKETLRKIASLEPKDDEETSVDIRERYQYGTEFKMDEELYNNIVKLAKEVIDITREVIGK
;
A
#
# COMPACT_ATOMS: atom_id res chain seq x y z
N PHE A 1 -6.26 -4.13 2.79
CA PHE A 1 -5.04 -3.63 3.45
C PHE A 1 -3.92 -4.67 3.55
N PHE A 2 -4.03 -5.77 4.31
CA PHE A 2 -2.86 -6.64 4.58
C PHE A 2 -2.18 -7.21 3.33
N SER A 3 -2.94 -7.55 2.28
CA SER A 3 -2.36 -7.95 0.99
C SER A 3 -1.48 -6.86 0.38
N LEU A 4 -1.91 -5.59 0.42
CA LEU A 4 -1.12 -4.44 -0.02
C LEU A 4 0.16 -4.34 0.80
N TYR A 5 0.05 -4.37 2.12
CA TYR A 5 1.20 -4.25 3.02
C TYR A 5 2.23 -5.38 2.81
N HIS A 6 1.77 -6.63 2.68
CA HIS A 6 2.65 -7.76 2.42
C HIS A 6 3.28 -7.73 1.02
N SER A 7 2.59 -7.18 0.03
CA SER A 7 3.17 -6.89 -1.29
C SER A 7 4.36 -5.92 -1.16
N LEU A 8 4.20 -4.82 -0.41
CA LEU A 8 5.28 -3.88 -0.15
C LEU A 8 6.44 -4.52 0.63
N LEU A 9 6.15 -5.37 1.62
CA LEU A 9 7.19 -6.13 2.33
C LEU A 9 7.93 -7.11 1.41
N ALA A 10 7.25 -7.73 0.45
CA ALA A 10 7.88 -8.62 -0.53
C ALA A 10 8.84 -7.84 -1.45
N ILE A 11 8.46 -6.63 -1.86
CA ILE A 11 9.36 -5.70 -2.57
C ILE A 11 10.57 -5.38 -1.69
N ALA A 12 10.36 -4.95 -0.44
CA ALA A 12 11.46 -4.65 0.48
C ALA A 12 12.45 -5.82 0.62
N ALA A 13 11.92 -7.04 0.80
CA ALA A 13 12.72 -8.27 0.92
C ALA A 13 13.53 -8.58 -0.35
N LYS A 14 13.01 -8.28 -1.56
CA LYS A 14 13.74 -8.43 -2.83
C LYS A 14 15.02 -7.60 -2.87
N PHE A 15 15.03 -6.43 -2.22
CA PHE A 15 16.19 -5.55 -2.11
C PHE A 15 17.03 -5.80 -0.84
N GLY A 16 16.73 -6.85 -0.08
CA GLY A 16 17.48 -7.22 1.12
C GLY A 16 17.15 -6.39 2.37
N TYR A 17 16.03 -5.67 2.35
CA TYR A 17 15.56 -4.92 3.51
C TYR A 17 14.52 -5.70 4.31
N GLU A 18 14.53 -5.49 5.62
CA GLU A 18 13.46 -5.91 6.53
C GLU A 18 12.88 -4.67 7.20
N SER A 19 11.56 -4.58 7.28
CA SER A 19 10.85 -3.53 8.01
C SER A 19 9.90 -4.15 9.03
N ARG A 20 9.81 -3.52 10.21
CA ARG A 20 8.99 -3.99 11.34
C ARG A 20 7.83 -3.05 11.69
N ASN A 21 7.65 -1.97 10.95
CA ASN A 21 6.53 -1.05 11.14
C ASN A 21 6.03 -0.52 9.77
N GLN A 22 4.84 0.07 9.76
CA GLN A 22 4.17 0.48 8.53
C GLN A 22 4.85 1.70 7.90
N GLU A 23 5.09 2.74 8.69
CA GLU A 23 5.70 4.01 8.23
C GLU A 23 7.05 3.80 7.55
N CYS A 24 7.96 3.04 8.16
CA CYS A 24 9.27 2.71 7.58
C CYS A 24 9.12 1.86 6.31
N THR A 25 8.10 0.99 6.23
CA THR A 25 7.83 0.25 5.00
C THR A 25 7.44 1.19 3.88
N PHE A 26 6.51 2.11 4.13
CA PHE A 26 6.04 3.07 3.12
C PHE A 26 7.15 4.03 2.68
N ALA A 27 7.94 4.56 3.64
CA ALA A 27 9.08 5.42 3.34
C ALA A 27 10.16 4.72 2.52
N LEU A 28 10.44 3.44 2.82
CA LEU A 28 11.38 2.63 2.04
C LEU A 28 10.88 2.46 0.60
N ILE A 29 9.62 2.07 0.41
CA ILE A 29 9.06 1.91 -0.94
C ILE A 29 9.10 3.24 -1.70
N TYR A 30 8.72 4.34 -1.05
CA TYR A 30 8.80 5.67 -1.65
C TYR A 30 10.21 6.02 -2.12
N SER A 31 11.24 5.76 -1.28
CA SER A 31 12.64 5.96 -1.66
C SER A 31 13.07 5.06 -2.83
N LEU A 32 12.63 3.79 -2.88
CA LEU A 32 12.91 2.91 -4.02
C LEU A 32 12.30 3.43 -5.33
N ILE A 33 11.12 4.07 -5.26
CA ILE A 33 10.49 4.72 -6.40
C ILE A 33 11.29 5.95 -6.83
N GLU A 34 11.68 6.81 -5.88
CA GLU A 34 12.47 8.02 -6.17
C GLU A 34 13.84 7.72 -6.77
N ASP A 35 14.48 6.66 -6.28
CA ASP A 35 15.76 6.18 -6.79
C ASP A 35 15.64 5.50 -8.17
N GLY A 36 14.42 5.31 -8.69
CA GLY A 36 14.15 4.59 -9.95
C GLY A 36 14.50 3.10 -9.89
N LYS A 37 14.54 2.50 -8.69
CA LYS A 37 14.87 1.09 -8.49
C LYS A 37 13.69 0.15 -8.76
N ILE A 38 12.47 0.67 -8.67
CA ILE A 38 11.24 -0.06 -8.98
C ILE A 38 10.34 0.82 -9.85
N GLU A 39 9.68 0.19 -10.83
CA GLU A 39 8.60 0.81 -11.58
C GLU A 39 7.31 0.65 -10.78
N PHE A 40 7.11 1.55 -9.82
CA PHE A 40 5.92 1.61 -8.96
C PHE A 40 5.48 3.06 -8.87
N ASP A 41 4.21 3.34 -9.12
CA ASP A 41 3.68 4.70 -9.16
C ASP A 41 3.47 5.29 -7.74
N LYS A 42 3.89 6.54 -7.55
CA LYS A 42 3.74 7.26 -6.28
C LYS A 42 2.28 7.50 -5.92
N GLU A 43 1.40 7.74 -6.89
CA GLU A 43 -0.04 7.91 -6.61
C GLU A 43 -0.66 6.61 -6.09
N THR A 44 -0.23 5.47 -6.63
CA THR A 44 -0.63 4.15 -6.13
C THR A 44 -0.18 3.94 -4.69
N LEU A 45 1.04 4.35 -4.33
CA LEU A 45 1.51 4.29 -2.94
C LEU A 45 0.71 5.22 -2.02
N ARG A 46 0.35 6.43 -2.49
CA ARG A 46 -0.49 7.39 -1.75
C ARG A 46 -1.87 6.83 -1.41
N LYS A 47 -2.49 6.05 -2.31
CA LYS A 47 -3.76 5.35 -2.04
C LYS A 47 -3.62 4.28 -0.95
N ILE A 48 -2.41 3.77 -0.70
CA ILE A 48 -2.14 2.81 0.36
C ILE A 48 -1.92 3.53 1.69
N ALA A 49 -1.07 4.56 1.69
CA ALA A 49 -0.66 5.28 2.89
C ALA A 49 -0.36 6.76 2.61
N SER A 50 -0.74 7.61 3.56
CA SER A 50 -0.43 9.04 3.51
C SER A 50 1.02 9.28 3.94
N LEU A 51 1.88 9.56 2.96
CA LEU A 51 3.28 9.98 3.20
C LEU A 51 3.44 11.51 3.23
N GLU A 52 2.46 12.22 2.67
CA GLU A 52 2.38 13.68 2.65
C GLU A 52 0.93 14.07 2.96
N PRO A 53 0.69 15.04 3.86
CA PRO A 53 -0.67 15.47 4.17
C PRO A 53 -1.30 16.17 2.96
N LYS A 54 -2.23 15.49 2.30
CA LYS A 54 -3.27 16.09 1.46
C LYS A 54 -4.61 15.72 2.05
N ASP A 55 -5.50 16.69 2.16
CA ASP A 55 -6.53 16.73 3.21
C ASP A 55 -7.81 15.91 2.93
N ASP A 56 -8.02 15.28 1.76
CA ASP A 56 -9.39 14.83 1.41
C ASP A 56 -9.56 13.38 0.93
N GLU A 57 -8.50 12.59 0.71
CA GLU A 57 -8.65 11.19 0.25
C GLU A 57 -8.26 10.16 1.32
N GLU A 58 -9.21 9.27 1.63
CA GLU A 58 -9.02 8.19 2.59
C GLU A 58 -8.11 7.09 2.02
N THR A 59 -7.04 6.75 2.75
CA THR A 59 -6.09 5.71 2.32
C THR A 59 -6.49 4.32 2.77
N SER A 60 -5.84 3.30 2.23
CA SER A 60 -6.05 1.91 2.68
C SER A 60 -5.69 1.69 4.16
N VAL A 61 -4.78 2.50 4.72
CA VAL A 61 -4.49 2.53 6.16
C VAL A 61 -5.70 3.04 6.94
N ASP A 62 -6.23 4.21 6.55
CA ASP A 62 -7.35 4.86 7.24
C ASP A 62 -8.61 3.98 7.20
N ILE A 63 -8.92 3.40 6.03
CA ILE A 63 -10.03 2.46 5.85
C ILE A 63 -9.88 1.27 6.80
N ARG A 64 -8.68 0.67 6.88
CA ARG A 64 -8.44 -0.45 7.80
C ARG A 64 -8.70 -0.02 9.24
N GLU A 65 -8.18 1.12 9.66
CA GLU A 65 -8.35 1.59 11.04
C GLU A 65 -9.82 1.82 11.38
N ARG A 66 -10.57 2.46 10.48
CA ARG A 66 -12.01 2.68 10.64
C ARG A 66 -12.77 1.36 10.81
N TYR A 67 -12.56 0.37 9.94
CA TYR A 67 -13.31 -0.90 10.02
C TYR A 67 -12.80 -1.87 11.07
N GLN A 68 -11.54 -1.76 11.51
CA GLN A 68 -10.96 -2.66 12.51
C GLN A 68 -11.18 -2.18 13.95
N TYR A 69 -11.15 -0.86 14.18
CA TYR A 69 -11.25 -0.28 15.53
C TYR A 69 -12.44 0.68 15.70
N GLY A 70 -13.05 1.13 14.61
CA GLY A 70 -14.26 1.94 14.66
C GLY A 70 -15.51 1.11 14.96
N THR A 71 -16.65 1.80 15.01
CA THR A 71 -17.96 1.20 15.31
C THR A 71 -18.74 0.84 14.05
N GLU A 72 -18.14 1.02 12.87
CA GLU A 72 -18.78 0.84 11.57
C GLU A 72 -18.52 -0.58 11.04
N PHE A 73 -19.57 -1.39 10.95
CA PHE A 73 -19.46 -2.81 10.56
C PHE A 73 -19.88 -3.10 9.12
N LYS A 74 -20.32 -2.06 8.39
CA LYS A 74 -20.79 -2.19 7.01
C LYS A 74 -19.91 -1.35 6.11
N MET A 75 -19.33 -2.00 5.13
CA MET A 75 -18.55 -1.36 4.09
C MET A 75 -19.40 -1.21 2.84
N ASP A 76 -19.31 -0.04 2.23
CA ASP A 76 -19.92 0.23 0.95
C ASP A 76 -19.30 -0.68 -0.14
N GLU A 77 -20.14 -1.17 -1.07
CA GLU A 77 -19.70 -2.13 -2.09
C GLU A 77 -18.75 -1.49 -3.12
N GLU A 78 -18.94 -0.22 -3.45
CA GLU A 78 -18.04 0.53 -4.33
C GLU A 78 -16.66 0.67 -3.67
N LEU A 79 -16.64 1.06 -2.39
CA LEU A 79 -15.40 1.14 -1.61
C LEU A 79 -14.67 -0.21 -1.55
N TYR A 80 -15.40 -1.30 -1.27
CA TYR A 80 -14.85 -2.65 -1.28
C TYR A 80 -14.20 -2.99 -2.63
N ASN A 81 -14.92 -2.76 -3.73
CA ASN A 81 -14.45 -3.06 -5.08
C ASN A 81 -13.21 -2.23 -5.44
N ASN A 82 -13.17 -0.96 -5.04
CA ASN A 82 -12.01 -0.08 -5.23
C ASN A 82 -10.77 -0.60 -4.49
N ILE A 83 -10.91 -1.03 -3.24
CA ILE A 83 -9.80 -1.60 -2.45
C ILE A 83 -9.32 -2.93 -3.04
N VAL A 84 -10.25 -3.79 -3.48
CA VAL A 84 -9.90 -5.07 -4.12
C VAL A 84 -9.16 -4.83 -5.44
N LYS A 85 -9.60 -3.86 -6.24
CA LYS A 85 -8.92 -3.47 -7.48
C LYS A 85 -7.50 -2.98 -7.20
N LEU A 86 -7.33 -2.06 -6.25
CA LEU A 86 -6.03 -1.58 -5.81
C LEU A 86 -5.13 -2.73 -5.33
N ALA A 87 -5.68 -3.68 -4.56
CA ALA A 87 -4.93 -4.85 -4.11
C ALA A 87 -4.40 -5.70 -5.26
N LYS A 88 -5.22 -5.94 -6.29
CA LYS A 88 -4.80 -6.69 -7.48
C LYS A 88 -3.69 -5.97 -8.24
N GLU A 89 -3.88 -4.68 -8.50
CA GLU A 89 -2.88 -3.83 -9.18
C GLU A 89 -1.53 -3.87 -8.46
N VAL A 90 -1.51 -3.69 -7.15
CA VAL A 90 -0.27 -3.71 -6.36
C VAL A 90 0.36 -5.10 -6.30
N ILE A 91 -0.43 -6.17 -6.30
CA ILE A 91 0.08 -7.55 -6.41
C ILE A 91 0.75 -7.74 -7.77
N ASP A 92 0.14 -7.29 -8.85
CA ASP A 92 0.70 -7.43 -10.20
C ASP A 92 2.02 -6.64 -10.34
N ILE A 93 2.07 -5.38 -9.88
CA ILE A 93 3.32 -4.60 -9.83
C ILE A 93 4.38 -5.33 -9.00
N THR A 94 4.00 -5.87 -7.83
CA THR A 94 4.92 -6.60 -6.96
C THR A 94 5.51 -7.81 -7.66
N ARG A 95 4.70 -8.55 -8.42
CA ARG A 95 5.14 -9.72 -9.19
C ARG A 95 6.19 -9.37 -10.24
N GLU A 96 5.97 -8.27 -10.95
CA GLU A 96 6.94 -7.74 -11.93
C GLU A 96 8.27 -7.37 -11.25
N VAL A 97 8.21 -6.66 -10.11
CA VAL A 97 9.41 -6.24 -9.37
C VAL A 97 10.19 -7.43 -8.80
N ILE A 98 9.52 -8.43 -8.22
CA ILE A 98 10.21 -9.58 -7.61
C ILE A 98 10.63 -10.63 -8.64
N GLY A 99 10.00 -10.64 -9.83
CA GLY A 99 10.24 -11.57 -10.93
C GLY A 99 9.52 -12.92 -10.79
N LYS A 100 8.22 -12.92 -10.43
CA LYS A 100 7.40 -14.14 -10.23
C LYS A 100 6.05 -14.12 -10.94
#